data_AF-A0A2D7IXA1-F1
#
_entry.id   AF-A0A2D7IXA1-F1
#
_cell.length_a   1.000
_cell.length_b   1.000
_cell.length_c   1.000
_cell.angle_alpha   90.00
_cell.angle_beta   90.00
_cell.angle_gamma   90.00
#
_symmetry.space_group_name_H-M   'P 1'
#
loop_
_entity.id
_entity.type
_entity.pdbx_description
1 polymer ?
#
loop_
_entity_poly.entity_id
_entity_poly.type
_entity_poly.pdbx_seq_one_letter_code
_entity_poly.pdbx_strand_id
1 'polypeptide(L)'
;MLLHWTVHPWPQPDPGQVIFYDLPGEHILFSILALKSGYEWFEPTGRVVFGVFELLAALMILIPPWRKSGAKLAVVIFGSLIALHLSPWLGIELQLPGNTGSDDGSVFYLTVAAITAAILLINLHPARLSR
;
A
#
# COMPACT_ATOMS: atom_id res chain seq x y z
N MET A 1 5.84 -5.06 -1.12
CA MET A 1 4.89 -3.94 -1.30
C MET A 1 5.55 -2.58 -1.04
N LEU A 2 5.95 -2.26 0.20
CA LEU A 2 6.34 -0.90 0.63
C LEU A 2 7.24 -0.10 -0.32
N LEU A 3 8.31 -0.68 -0.89
CA LEU A 3 9.18 0.04 -1.85
C LEU A 3 8.79 -0.18 -3.32
N HIS A 4 8.18 -1.34 -3.61
CA HIS A 4 7.80 -1.72 -4.97
C HIS A 4 6.69 -0.83 -5.53
N TRP A 5 5.75 -0.43 -4.67
CA TRP A 5 4.58 0.38 -5.01
C TRP A 5 4.80 1.88 -4.84
N THR A 6 5.75 2.29 -4.00
CA THR A 6 6.02 3.71 -3.75
C THR A 6 7.00 4.30 -4.75
N VAL A 7 8.13 3.62 -4.97
CA VAL A 7 9.28 4.16 -5.72
C VAL A 7 9.71 3.22 -6.87
N HIS A 8 9.15 2.01 -6.95
CA HIS A 8 9.37 1.05 -8.04
C HIS A 8 10.85 0.79 -8.41
N PRO A 9 11.51 -0.21 -7.80
CA PRO A 9 12.91 -0.52 -8.08
C PRO A 9 13.16 -1.26 -9.41
N TRP A 10 12.18 -1.35 -10.32
CA TRP A 10 12.30 -2.05 -11.62
C TRP A 10 12.25 -1.08 -12.81
N PRO A 11 12.99 -1.32 -13.91
CA PRO A 11 13.11 -0.37 -15.04
C PRO A 11 11.83 -0.04 -15.82
N GLN A 12 10.72 -0.79 -15.69
CA GLN A 12 9.48 -0.57 -16.46
C GLN A 12 8.24 -0.98 -15.65
N PRO A 13 7.66 -0.10 -14.81
CA PRO A 13 6.37 -0.36 -14.16
C PRO A 13 5.24 -0.37 -15.18
N ASP A 14 4.20 -1.17 -14.92
CA ASP A 14 2.93 -0.99 -15.62
C ASP A 14 2.31 0.36 -15.22
N PRO A 15 1.64 1.06 -16.15
CA PRO A 15 1.03 2.35 -15.86
C PRO A 15 0.03 2.29 -14.69
N GLY A 16 0.08 3.29 -13.79
CA GLY A 16 -0.88 3.43 -12.70
C GLY A 16 -0.58 2.61 -11.44
N GLN A 17 0.58 1.95 -11.36
CA GLN A 17 0.97 1.10 -10.22
C GLN A 17 1.94 1.78 -9.23
N VAL A 18 2.37 3.02 -9.48
CA VAL A 18 3.44 3.66 -8.71
C VAL A 18 3.00 4.96 -8.05
N ILE A 19 2.86 4.91 -6.72
CA ILE A 19 2.29 5.95 -5.88
C ILE A 19 2.95 7.32 -6.06
N PHE A 20 4.25 7.43 -6.31
CA PHE A 20 4.90 8.76 -6.47
C PHE A 20 5.21 9.18 -7.90
N TYR A 21 5.19 8.25 -8.86
CA TYR A 21 5.56 8.55 -10.25
C TYR A 21 4.38 8.66 -11.19
N ASP A 22 3.21 8.10 -10.84
CA ASP A 22 2.01 8.25 -11.64
C ASP A 22 1.47 9.69 -11.59
N LEU A 23 1.01 10.18 -12.75
CA LEU A 23 0.37 11.49 -12.85
C LEU A 23 -0.95 11.50 -12.06
N PRO A 24 -1.41 12.67 -11.59
CA PRO A 24 -2.70 12.79 -10.91
C PRO A 24 -3.84 12.19 -11.75
N GLY A 25 -4.59 11.25 -11.16
CA GLY A 25 -5.71 10.58 -11.81
C GLY A 25 -5.36 9.31 -12.58
N GLU A 26 -4.08 8.97 -12.73
CA GLU A 26 -3.66 7.76 -13.47
C GLU A 26 -3.44 6.54 -12.58
N HIS A 27 -3.26 6.73 -11.27
CA HIS A 27 -3.00 5.62 -10.36
C HIS A 27 -4.24 4.73 -10.20
N ILE A 28 -4.11 3.42 -10.42
CA ILE A 28 -5.24 2.48 -10.53
C ILE A 28 -6.13 2.47 -9.29
N LEU A 29 -5.55 2.35 -8.09
CA LEU A 29 -6.32 2.22 -6.85
C LEU A 29 -6.98 3.54 -6.44
N PHE A 30 -6.18 4.61 -6.32
CA PHE A 30 -6.66 5.89 -5.79
C PHE A 30 -7.58 6.63 -6.76
N SER A 31 -7.38 6.50 -8.08
CA SER A 31 -8.31 7.08 -9.07
C SER A 31 -9.69 6.41 -9.03
N ILE A 32 -9.74 5.07 -9.00
CA ILE A 32 -10.99 4.31 -8.86
C ILE A 32 -11.68 4.66 -7.55
N LEU A 33 -10.91 4.77 -6.46
CA LEU A 33 -11.43 5.11 -5.15
C LEU A 33 -12.05 6.51 -5.15
N ALA A 34 -11.34 7.52 -5.66
CA ALA A 34 -11.86 8.89 -5.76
C ALA A 34 -13.15 8.94 -6.59
N LEU A 35 -13.16 8.25 -7.74
CA LEU A 35 -14.30 8.20 -8.65
C LEU A 35 -15.54 7.54 -8.01
N LYS A 36 -15.36 6.35 -7.42
CA LYS A 36 -16.49 5.56 -6.91
C LYS A 36 -16.95 5.98 -5.52
N SER A 37 -16.07 6.54 -4.69
CA SER A 37 -16.45 7.05 -3.38
C SER A 37 -17.01 8.47 -3.44
N GLY A 38 -16.77 9.20 -4.54
CA GLY A 38 -17.11 10.62 -4.69
C GLY A 38 -16.24 11.56 -3.84
N TYR A 39 -15.11 11.06 -3.32
CA TYR A 39 -14.20 11.85 -2.49
C TYR A 39 -12.91 12.13 -3.26
N GLU A 40 -12.84 13.31 -3.88
CA GLU A 40 -11.71 13.72 -4.72
C GLU A 40 -10.38 13.75 -3.95
N TRP A 41 -10.38 13.90 -2.63
CA TRP A 41 -9.14 13.94 -1.85
C TRP A 41 -8.35 12.63 -1.91
N PHE A 42 -8.95 11.49 -2.29
CA PHE A 42 -8.21 10.23 -2.42
C PHE A 42 -7.11 10.29 -3.48
N GLU A 43 -7.29 11.10 -4.53
CA GLU A 43 -6.33 11.23 -5.64
C GLU A 43 -6.19 12.71 -6.06
N PRO A 44 -4.97 13.29 -6.10
CA PRO A 44 -3.68 12.69 -5.78
C PRO A 44 -3.30 12.78 -4.30
N THR A 45 -4.01 13.58 -3.50
CA THR A 45 -3.59 13.91 -2.13
C THR A 45 -3.51 12.68 -1.24
N GLY A 46 -4.57 11.88 -1.20
CA GLY A 46 -4.66 10.66 -0.41
C GLY A 46 -3.56 9.67 -0.79
N ARG A 47 -3.35 9.46 -2.09
CA ARG A 47 -2.25 8.65 -2.64
C ARG A 47 -0.89 9.08 -2.09
N VAL A 48 -0.55 10.35 -2.22
CA VAL A 48 0.76 10.88 -1.76
C VAL A 48 0.92 10.71 -0.26
N VAL A 49 -0.13 11.00 0.53
CA VAL A 49 -0.11 10.81 1.98
C VAL A 49 0.11 9.34 2.35
N PHE A 50 -0.60 8.42 1.68
CA PHE A 50 -0.39 6.97 1.85
C PHE A 50 1.04 6.56 1.54
N GLY A 51 1.60 7.02 0.42
CA GLY A 51 2.99 6.74 0.04
C GLY A 51 4.00 7.23 1.07
N VAL A 52 3.79 8.41 1.66
CA VAL A 52 4.68 8.95 2.71
C VAL A 52 4.63 8.07 3.95
N PHE A 53 3.45 7.63 4.37
CA PHE A 53 3.31 6.72 5.51
C PHE A 53 3.91 5.34 5.24
N GLU A 54 3.82 4.83 4.01
CA GLU A 54 4.50 3.60 3.61
C GLU A 54 6.02 3.72 3.69
N LEU A 55 6.60 4.80 3.16
CA LEU A 55 8.04 5.05 3.27
C LEU A 55 8.48 5.20 4.72
N LEU A 56 7.70 5.89 5.55
CA LEU A 56 7.97 6.03 6.97
C LEU A 56 7.94 4.66 7.69
N ALA A 57 6.92 3.84 7.41
CA ALA A 57 6.83 2.48 7.96
C ALA A 57 8.02 1.62 7.54
N ALA A 58 8.42 1.69 6.26
CA ALA A 58 9.59 0.99 5.74
C ALA A 58 10.87 1.42 6.47
N LEU A 59 11.10 2.73 6.60
CA LEU A 59 12.26 3.28 7.30
C LEU A 59 12.31 2.83 8.77
N MET A 60 11.17 2.91 9.47
CA MET A 60 11.05 2.46 10.86
C MET A 60 11.30 0.95 11.01
N ILE A 61 10.86 0.12 10.06
CA ILE A 61 11.11 -1.32 10.05
C ILE A 61 12.62 -1.61 9.91
N LEU A 62 13.32 -0.87 9.05
CA LEU A 62 14.75 -1.05 8.84
C LEU A 62 15.56 -0.72 10.10
N ILE A 63 15.25 0.37 10.80
CA ILE A 63 15.98 0.84 11.98
C ILE A 63 15.61 -0.02 13.21
N PRO A 64 16.54 -0.82 13.80
CA PRO A 64 16.21 -1.82 14.82
C PRO A 64 15.39 -1.32 16.03
N PRO A 65 15.67 -0.17 16.66
CA PRO A 65 14.84 0.32 17.76
C PRO A 65 13.37 0.63 17.38
N TRP A 66 13.10 0.90 16.10
CA TRP A 66 11.78 1.33 15.62
C TRP A 66 11.00 0.19 14.95
N ARG A 67 11.61 -1.00 14.83
CA ARG A 67 11.11 -2.09 14.00
C ARG A 67 9.68 -2.50 14.32
N LYS A 68 9.37 -2.71 15.60
CA LYS A 68 8.01 -3.07 16.03
C LYS A 68 7.01 -1.94 15.83
N SER A 69 7.43 -0.68 16.01
CA SER A 69 6.58 0.49 15.76
C SER A 69 6.29 0.67 14.27
N GLY A 70 7.28 0.49 13.41
CA GLY A 70 7.11 0.49 11.96
C GLY A 70 6.20 -0.64 11.48
N ALA A 71 6.31 -1.83 12.08
CA ALA A 71 5.41 -2.95 11.81
C ALA A 71 3.96 -2.64 12.21
N LYS A 72 3.72 -2.00 13.37
CA LYS A 72 2.37 -1.57 13.78
C LYS A 72 1.79 -0.53 12.81
N LEU A 73 2.60 0.44 12.37
CA LEU A 73 2.19 1.42 11.36
C LEU A 73 1.82 0.72 10.04
N ALA A 74 2.63 -0.25 9.59
CA ALA A 74 2.32 -1.06 8.41
C ALA A 74 1.00 -1.83 8.55
N VAL A 75 0.68 -2.38 9.74
CA VAL A 75 -0.61 -3.02 9.99
C VAL A 75 -1.78 -2.05 9.82
N VAL A 76 -1.65 -0.82 10.30
CA VAL A 76 -2.68 0.21 10.10
C VAL A 76 -2.85 0.54 8.62
N ILE A 77 -1.74 0.82 7.91
CA ILE A 77 -1.76 1.17 6.49
C ILE A 77 -2.39 0.06 5.63
N PHE A 78 -1.87 -1.18 5.76
CA PHE A 78 -2.35 -2.31 4.95
C PHE A 78 -3.73 -2.79 5.40
N GLY A 79 -4.07 -2.64 6.69
CA GLY A 79 -5.42 -2.91 7.19
C GLY A 79 -6.44 -1.95 6.57
N SER A 80 -6.11 -0.66 6.49
CA SER A 80 -6.94 0.32 5.78
C SER A 80 -7.08 0.00 4.29
N LEU A 81 -6.00 -0.39 3.60
CA LEU A 81 -6.06 -0.78 2.19
C LEU A 81 -6.93 -2.03 1.97
N ILE A 82 -6.84 -3.06 2.84
CA ILE A 82 -7.73 -4.23 2.79
C ILE A 82 -9.18 -3.81 3.00
N ALA A 83 -9.45 -2.97 3.99
CA ALA A 83 -10.81 -2.47 4.24
C ALA A 83 -11.37 -1.71 3.02
N LEU A 84 -10.52 -0.96 2.30
CA LEU A 84 -10.89 -0.29 1.06
C LEU A 84 -11.18 -1.27 -0.07
N HIS A 85 -10.39 -2.35 -0.25
CA HIS A 85 -10.69 -3.41 -1.23
C HIS A 85 -12.01 -4.14 -0.92
N LEU A 86 -12.29 -4.38 0.35
CA LEU A 86 -13.54 -5.02 0.80
C LEU A 86 -14.72 -4.04 0.85
N SER A 87 -14.49 -2.76 0.60
CA SER A 87 -15.55 -1.77 0.50
C SER A 87 -16.32 -1.90 -0.83
N PRO A 88 -17.52 -1.30 -0.93
CA PRO A 88 -18.27 -1.25 -2.20
C PRO A 88 -17.55 -0.49 -3.33
N TRP A 89 -16.45 0.22 -3.06
CA TRP A 89 -15.79 1.07 -4.03
C TRP A 89 -14.76 0.32 -4.88
N LEU A 90 -13.89 -0.51 -4.30
CA LEU A 90 -12.78 -1.09 -5.07
C LEU A 90 -13.10 -2.49 -5.59
N GLY A 91 -13.31 -3.45 -4.68
CA GLY A 91 -13.27 -4.87 -5.02
C GLY A 91 -11.87 -5.47 -4.85
N ILE A 92 -11.77 -6.78 -5.05
CA ILE A 92 -10.48 -7.52 -5.01
C ILE A 92 -9.66 -7.23 -6.26
N GLU A 93 -10.31 -7.23 -7.42
CA GLU A 93 -9.71 -7.00 -8.73
C GLU A 93 -9.90 -5.55 -9.17
N LEU A 94 -8.81 -4.90 -9.58
CA LEU A 94 -8.78 -3.53 -10.06
C LEU A 94 -8.68 -3.49 -11.57
N GLN A 95 -9.46 -2.62 -12.20
CA GLN A 95 -9.40 -2.42 -13.65
C GLN A 95 -8.19 -1.58 -14.03
N LEU A 96 -7.45 -2.01 -15.05
CA LEU A 96 -6.28 -1.29 -15.54
C LEU A 96 -6.70 -0.07 -16.39
N PRO A 97 -6.08 1.11 -16.21
CA PRO A 97 -6.36 2.30 -17.00
C PRO A 97 -6.19 2.05 -18.50
N GLY A 98 -7.19 2.43 -19.29
CA GLY A 98 -7.13 2.34 -20.76
C GLY A 98 -7.19 0.92 -21.33
N ASN A 99 -7.48 -0.11 -20.52
CA ASN A 99 -7.61 -1.50 -20.93
C ASN A 99 -8.91 -2.11 -20.37
N THR A 100 -9.39 -3.20 -20.97
CA THR A 100 -10.45 -4.06 -20.39
C THR A 100 -9.90 -5.10 -19.41
N GLY A 101 -8.58 -5.11 -19.19
CA GLY A 101 -7.89 -6.03 -18.30
C GLY A 101 -8.00 -5.67 -16.81
N SER A 102 -7.77 -6.69 -15.98
CA SER A 102 -7.74 -6.64 -14.52
C SER A 102 -6.30 -6.74 -14.02
N ASP A 103 -6.02 -6.29 -12.80
CA ASP A 103 -4.77 -6.55 -12.08
C ASP A 103 -4.69 -7.98 -11.50
N ASP A 104 -5.68 -8.83 -11.81
CA ASP A 104 -5.89 -10.19 -11.31
C ASP A 104 -5.85 -10.29 -9.76
N GLY A 105 -6.21 -9.20 -9.08
CA GLY A 105 -6.21 -9.08 -7.62
C GLY A 105 -4.81 -9.02 -7.00
N SER A 106 -3.77 -8.84 -7.81
CA SER A 106 -2.38 -8.81 -7.36
C SER A 106 -2.14 -7.79 -6.25
N VAL A 107 -2.80 -6.63 -6.31
CA VAL A 107 -2.73 -5.56 -5.31
C VAL A 107 -3.30 -6.00 -3.98
N PHE A 108 -4.49 -6.60 -4.01
CA PHE A 108 -5.14 -7.14 -2.83
C PHE A 108 -4.29 -8.24 -2.18
N TYR A 109 -3.84 -9.23 -2.95
CA TYR A 109 -3.04 -10.34 -2.43
C TYR A 109 -1.68 -9.87 -1.88
N LEU A 110 -1.03 -8.92 -2.53
CA LEU A 110 0.21 -8.33 -2.04
C LEU A 110 -0.01 -7.55 -0.74
N THR A 111 -1.14 -6.85 -0.61
CA THR A 111 -1.54 -6.15 0.62
C THR A 111 -1.78 -7.14 1.75
N VAL A 112 -2.47 -8.27 1.48
CA VAL A 112 -2.67 -9.36 2.44
C VAL A 112 -1.33 -9.96 2.88
N ALA A 113 -0.43 -10.26 1.94
CA ALA A 113 0.90 -10.77 2.28
C ALA A 113 1.69 -9.76 3.15
N ALA A 114 1.61 -8.47 2.84
CA ALA A 114 2.31 -7.42 3.57
C ALA A 114 1.77 -7.23 5.00
N ILE A 115 0.44 -7.24 5.20
CA ILE A 115 -0.13 -7.16 6.55
C ILE A 115 0.21 -8.42 7.36
N THR A 116 0.18 -9.61 6.75
CA THR A 116 0.56 -10.85 7.42
C THR A 116 2.02 -10.79 7.87
N ALA A 117 2.93 -10.34 7.01
CA ALA A 117 4.34 -10.17 7.37
C ALA A 117 4.52 -9.15 8.51
N ALA A 118 3.76 -8.04 8.50
CA ALA A 118 3.81 -7.04 9.58
C ALA A 118 3.30 -7.60 10.92
N ILE A 119 2.21 -8.37 10.91
CA ILE A 119 1.68 -9.04 12.11
C ILE A 119 2.69 -10.06 12.64
N LEU A 120 3.28 -10.87 11.76
CA LEU A 120 4.32 -11.82 12.15
C LEU A 120 5.53 -11.09 12.76
N LEU A 121 5.96 -9.97 12.17
CA LEU A 121 7.07 -9.18 12.70
C LEU A 121 6.78 -8.62 14.11
N ILE A 122 5.55 -8.25 14.42
CA ILE A 122 5.17 -7.80 15.77
C ILE A 122 5.32 -8.93 16.80
N ASN A 123 4.85 -10.12 16.45
CA ASN A 123 4.69 -11.25 17.36
C ASN A 123 5.96 -12.12 17.49
N LEU A 124 6.67 -12.35 16.38
CA LEU A 124 7.84 -13.23 16.33
C LEU A 124 9.15 -12.52 16.65
N HIS A 125 9.20 -11.19 16.56
CA HIS A 125 10.44 -10.48 16.82
C HIS A 125 10.81 -10.55 18.31
N PRO A 126 11.96 -11.14 18.66
CA PRO A 126 12.36 -11.31 20.05
C PRO A 126 12.41 -9.95 20.74
N ALA A 127 11.84 -9.86 21.95
CA ALA A 127 12.12 -8.74 22.84
C ALA A 127 13.61 -8.76 23.17
N ARG A 128 14.25 -7.59 23.30
CA ARG A 128 15.66 -7.52 23.70
C ARG A 128 15.83 -8.39 24.96
N LEU A 129 16.75 -9.35 24.89
CA LEU A 129 17.29 -10.00 26.08
C LEU A 129 17.90 -8.88 26.93
N SER A 130 17.23 -8.50 28.02
CA SER A 130 17.85 -7.67 29.04
C SER A 130 18.99 -8.49 29.64
N ARG A 131 20.23 -8.08 29.37
CA ARG A 131 21.39 -8.48 30.17
C ARG A 131 21.56 -7.50 31.31
#